data_AF-N1U1W0-F1
#
_entry.id   AF-N1U1W0-F1
#
_cell.length_a   1.000
_cell.length_b   1.000
_cell.length_c   1.000
_cell.angle_alpha   90.00
_cell.angle_beta   90.00
_cell.angle_gamma   90.00
#
_symmetry.space_group_name_H-M   'P 1'
#
loop_
_entity.id
_entity.type
_entity.pdbx_description
1 polymer ?
#
loop_
_entity_poly.entity_id
_entity_poly.type
_entity_poly.pdbx_seq_one_letter_code
_entity_poly.pdbx_strand_id
1 'polypeptide(L)'
;MTPKLTAKLPPETETEVFRLNLLYGKSKNLYGLNAGIQNYTNRLIGAQIGIVNVAEGSIGVQVGIQNYANRLIGAQIGIVNVAEGSIGVQVGIQNYANRLIGAQIGIVNEIEDDLIGAQVGLFNTNDSEGKGFQIGILNNSGFEYYGLKFGIFNIDLSKFLPTAEENRKIAIALSIGMFNFNNAFNIGIFNAGRGINVGVFNAGARLNLGVVNQSDETGFSLGVVNTGHNGNFQIGIINYCPQNWMPVMILSNYCVKE
;
A
#
# COMPACT_ATOMS: atom_id res chain seq x y z
N MET A 1 -1.34 -45.25 0.58
CA MET A 1 -2.59 -44.51 0.88
C MET A 1 -2.31 -43.66 2.13
N THR A 2 -2.54 -42.35 2.09
CA THR A 2 -2.44 -41.51 3.29
C THR A 2 -3.64 -41.80 4.19
N PRO A 3 -3.47 -42.02 5.50
CA PRO A 3 -4.60 -42.23 6.38
C PRO A 3 -5.44 -40.93 6.41
N LYS A 4 -6.74 -41.06 6.16
CA LYS A 4 -7.69 -39.96 6.17
C LYS A 4 -8.98 -40.37 6.88
N LEU A 5 -9.54 -39.45 7.66
CA LEU A 5 -10.88 -39.58 8.24
C LEU A 5 -11.76 -38.51 7.59
N THR A 6 -12.80 -38.93 6.87
CA THR A 6 -13.67 -38.04 6.10
C THR A 6 -15.14 -38.32 6.40
N ALA A 7 -15.94 -37.28 6.63
CA ALA A 7 -17.39 -37.35 6.68
C ALA A 7 -17.98 -36.68 5.43
N LYS A 8 -18.81 -37.41 4.66
CA LYS A 8 -19.47 -36.93 3.43
C LYS A 8 -20.97 -36.83 3.62
N LEU A 9 -21.58 -35.77 3.09
CA LEU A 9 -23.03 -35.52 3.14
C LEU A 9 -23.48 -34.78 1.87
N PRO A 10 -24.35 -35.38 1.02
CA PRO A 10 -24.79 -36.78 0.99
C PRO A 10 -23.65 -37.76 0.62
N PRO A 11 -23.73 -39.05 1.00
CA PRO A 11 -22.66 -40.05 0.82
C PRO A 11 -22.17 -40.24 -0.63
N GLU A 12 -23.06 -39.98 -1.60
CA GLU A 12 -22.85 -40.20 -3.04
C GLU A 12 -22.17 -39.01 -3.74
N THR A 13 -21.92 -37.91 -3.03
CA THR A 13 -21.32 -36.70 -3.61
C THR A 13 -19.82 -36.61 -3.36
N GLU A 14 -19.15 -35.73 -4.10
CA GLU A 14 -17.75 -35.32 -3.85
C GLU A 14 -17.62 -34.30 -2.70
N THR A 15 -18.72 -34.06 -1.97
CA THR A 15 -18.81 -33.06 -0.90
C THR A 15 -18.44 -33.66 0.46
N GLU A 16 -17.43 -33.09 1.10
CA GLU A 16 -16.98 -33.47 2.46
C GLU A 16 -17.35 -32.37 3.46
N VAL A 17 -17.83 -32.74 4.65
CA VAL A 17 -18.15 -31.77 5.72
C VAL A 17 -17.01 -31.65 6.74
N PHE A 18 -16.31 -32.75 6.97
CA PHE A 18 -15.13 -32.78 7.82
C PHE A 18 -14.07 -33.65 7.17
N ARG A 19 -12.83 -33.18 7.18
CA ARG A 19 -11.66 -33.94 6.74
C ARG A 19 -10.52 -33.73 7.72
N LEU A 20 -9.98 -34.85 8.20
CA LEU A 20 -8.70 -34.92 8.87
C LEU A 20 -7.72 -35.71 8.00
N ASN A 21 -6.57 -35.13 7.69
CA ASN A 21 -5.48 -35.79 6.96
C ASN A 21 -4.16 -35.65 7.72
N LEU A 22 -3.36 -36.72 7.76
CA LEU A 22 -2.09 -36.73 8.50
C LEU A 22 -0.95 -36.02 7.75
N LEU A 23 -0.82 -36.27 6.44
CA LEU A 23 0.27 -35.71 5.63
C LEU A 23 -0.23 -34.87 4.46
N TYR A 24 -1.21 -35.38 3.72
CA TYR A 24 -1.70 -34.78 2.49
C TYR A 24 -3.18 -35.10 2.31
N GLY A 25 -3.99 -34.07 2.02
CA GLY A 25 -5.41 -34.21 1.73
C GLY A 25 -5.86 -33.34 0.55
N LYS A 26 -6.21 -33.97 -0.57
CA LYS A 26 -6.88 -33.32 -1.73
C LYS A 26 -8.39 -33.57 -1.76
N SER A 27 -9.21 -32.52 -1.70
CA SER A 27 -10.67 -32.59 -1.77
C SER A 27 -11.18 -31.72 -2.91
N LYS A 28 -12.32 -32.06 -3.49
CA LYS A 28 -12.92 -31.22 -4.53
C LYS A 28 -13.77 -30.13 -3.90
N ASN A 29 -14.77 -30.53 -3.12
CA ASN A 29 -15.69 -29.63 -2.43
C ASN A 29 -15.70 -29.95 -0.94
N LEU A 30 -15.38 -28.97 -0.10
CA LEU A 30 -15.37 -29.12 1.36
C LEU A 30 -16.20 -28.03 2.03
N TYR A 31 -17.14 -28.44 2.88
CA TYR A 31 -18.10 -27.61 3.59
C TYR A 31 -17.98 -27.85 5.10
N GLY A 32 -17.05 -27.19 5.76
CA GLY A 32 -16.78 -27.35 7.18
C GLY A 32 -15.29 -27.26 7.46
N LEU A 33 -14.69 -28.27 8.08
CA LEU A 33 -13.29 -28.20 8.52
C LEU A 33 -12.39 -29.19 7.76
N ASN A 34 -11.29 -28.67 7.21
CA ASN A 34 -10.19 -29.45 6.66
C ASN A 34 -8.93 -29.21 7.51
N ALA A 35 -8.53 -30.22 8.27
CA ALA A 35 -7.35 -30.17 9.12
C ALA A 35 -6.29 -31.17 8.67
N GLY A 36 -5.03 -30.76 8.62
CA GLY A 36 -3.91 -31.61 8.26
C GLY A 36 -2.64 -30.85 7.88
N ILE A 37 -1.54 -31.56 7.61
CA ILE A 37 -0.27 -30.90 7.28
C ILE A 37 -0.35 -30.15 5.94
N GLN A 38 -0.87 -30.80 4.89
CA GLN A 38 -1.09 -30.17 3.60
C GLN A 38 -2.53 -30.38 3.13
N ASN A 39 -3.27 -29.28 3.04
CA ASN A 39 -4.68 -29.24 2.69
C ASN A 39 -4.85 -28.62 1.30
N TYR A 40 -5.39 -29.39 0.34
CA TYR A 40 -5.71 -28.91 -1.00
C TYR A 40 -7.20 -29.07 -1.27
N THR A 41 -7.89 -27.99 -1.63
CA THR A 41 -9.31 -28.02 -2.00
C THR A 41 -9.57 -27.25 -3.27
N ASN A 42 -10.49 -27.69 -4.14
CA ASN A 42 -10.96 -26.79 -5.19
C ASN A 42 -11.90 -25.74 -4.59
N ARG A 43 -12.97 -26.18 -3.90
CA ARG A 43 -13.92 -25.28 -3.24
C ARG A 43 -13.98 -25.55 -1.75
N LEU A 44 -13.72 -24.54 -0.93
CA LEU A 44 -13.89 -24.54 0.52
C LEU A 44 -15.01 -23.58 0.92
N ILE A 45 -15.92 -24.06 1.77
CA ILE A 45 -16.78 -23.22 2.61
C ILE A 45 -16.54 -23.65 4.05
N GLY A 46 -15.85 -22.84 4.85
CA GLY A 46 -15.52 -23.18 6.24
C GLY A 46 -14.06 -22.88 6.60
N ALA A 47 -13.37 -23.84 7.23
CA ALA A 47 -12.03 -23.65 7.76
C ALA A 47 -11.01 -24.65 7.21
N GLN A 48 -9.80 -24.17 6.96
CA GLN A 48 -8.61 -24.96 6.66
C GLN A 48 -7.55 -24.69 7.71
N ILE A 49 -7.04 -25.74 8.36
CA ILE A 49 -6.02 -25.62 9.41
C ILE A 49 -4.87 -26.57 9.09
N GLY A 50 -3.67 -26.03 8.89
CA GLY A 50 -2.53 -26.86 8.46
C GLY A 50 -1.21 -26.14 8.37
N ILE A 51 -0.15 -26.83 7.95
CA ILE A 51 1.12 -26.16 7.63
C ILE A 51 0.98 -25.45 6.27
N VAL A 52 0.41 -26.15 5.29
CA VAL A 52 0.10 -25.60 3.96
C VAL A 52 -1.39 -25.76 3.68
N ASN A 53 -2.05 -24.66 3.34
CA ASN A 53 -3.44 -24.64 2.90
C ASN A 53 -3.53 -24.05 1.49
N VAL A 54 -4.19 -24.75 0.58
CA VAL A 54 -4.38 -24.33 -0.82
C VAL A 54 -5.85 -24.49 -1.20
N ALA A 55 -6.44 -23.44 -1.74
CA ALA A 55 -7.80 -23.45 -2.26
C ALA A 55 -7.93 -22.74 -3.62
N GLU A 56 -8.68 -23.31 -4.57
CA GLU A 56 -9.03 -22.55 -5.79
C GLU A 56 -10.07 -21.47 -5.45
N GLY A 57 -11.10 -21.82 -4.68
CA GLY A 57 -12.06 -20.89 -4.11
C GLY A 57 -12.30 -21.20 -2.63
N SER A 58 -12.19 -20.18 -1.78
CA SER A 58 -12.36 -20.29 -0.34
C SER A 58 -13.33 -19.24 0.16
N ILE A 59 -14.39 -19.68 0.83
CA ILE A 59 -15.27 -18.85 1.65
C ILE A 59 -15.06 -19.27 3.10
N GLY A 60 -14.31 -18.49 3.87
CA GLY A 60 -14.04 -18.77 5.28
C GLY A 60 -12.59 -18.51 5.69
N VAL A 61 -12.01 -19.37 6.51
CA VAL A 61 -10.74 -19.10 7.21
C VAL A 61 -9.67 -20.13 6.87
N GLN A 62 -8.48 -19.67 6.49
CA GLN A 62 -7.28 -20.51 6.37
C GLN A 62 -6.29 -20.12 7.47
N VAL A 63 -5.85 -21.09 8.28
CA VAL A 63 -4.84 -20.90 9.33
C VAL A 63 -3.68 -21.85 9.07
N GLY A 64 -2.48 -21.31 8.88
CA GLY A 64 -1.31 -22.14 8.62
C GLY A 64 -0.02 -21.38 8.41
N ILE A 65 1.09 -22.10 8.20
CA ILE A 65 2.36 -21.44 7.89
C ILE A 65 2.25 -20.75 6.52
N GLN A 66 1.68 -21.45 5.54
CA GLN A 66 1.43 -20.93 4.21
C GLN A 66 -0.03 -21.13 3.83
N ASN A 67 -0.69 -20.06 3.40
CA ASN A 67 -2.05 -20.07 2.91
C ASN A 67 -2.09 -19.53 1.48
N TYR A 68 -2.69 -20.28 0.57
CA TYR A 68 -2.86 -19.92 -0.84
C TYR A 68 -4.33 -20.02 -1.22
N ALA A 69 -4.84 -19.01 -1.92
CA ALA A 69 -6.18 -19.04 -2.51
C ALA A 69 -6.20 -18.35 -3.88
N ASN A 70 -6.79 -18.94 -4.93
CA ASN A 70 -7.06 -18.14 -6.13
C ASN A 70 -8.17 -17.11 -5.84
N ARG A 71 -9.27 -17.52 -5.20
CA ARG A 71 -10.30 -16.60 -4.70
C ARG A 71 -10.57 -16.81 -3.22
N LEU A 72 -10.45 -15.75 -2.42
CA LEU A 72 -10.76 -15.75 -0.99
C LEU A 72 -11.91 -14.78 -0.69
N ILE A 73 -12.88 -15.26 0.09
CA ILE A 73 -13.82 -14.43 0.84
C ILE A 73 -13.70 -14.85 2.29
N GLY A 74 -13.03 -14.06 3.13
CA GLY A 74 -12.83 -14.39 4.55
C GLY A 74 -11.45 -14.01 5.07
N ALA A 75 -10.73 -14.94 5.70
CA ALA A 75 -9.47 -14.63 6.37
C ALA A 75 -8.36 -15.65 6.11
N GLN A 76 -7.13 -15.15 6.02
CA GLN A 76 -5.89 -15.94 6.03
C GLN A 76 -5.03 -15.51 7.21
N ILE A 77 -4.57 -16.45 8.03
CA ILE A 77 -3.72 -16.22 9.18
C ILE A 77 -2.50 -17.13 9.07
N GLY A 78 -1.30 -16.56 8.97
CA GLY A 78 -0.10 -17.36 8.74
C GLY A 78 1.22 -16.62 8.69
N ILE A 79 2.30 -17.32 8.32
CA ILE A 79 3.57 -16.65 8.02
C ILE A 79 3.47 -16.01 6.63
N VAL A 80 2.98 -16.77 5.66
CA VAL A 80 2.79 -16.34 4.27
C VAL A 80 1.32 -16.52 3.88
N ASN A 81 0.70 -15.45 3.41
CA ASN A 81 -0.66 -15.46 2.87
C ASN A 81 -0.62 -14.94 1.43
N VAL A 82 -1.19 -15.70 0.51
CA VAL A 82 -1.21 -15.38 -0.93
C VAL A 82 -2.63 -15.54 -1.45
N ALA A 83 -3.13 -14.53 -2.17
CA ALA A 83 -4.38 -14.65 -2.89
C ALA A 83 -4.41 -13.88 -4.23
N GLU A 84 -4.90 -14.48 -5.31
CA GLU A 84 -5.10 -13.73 -6.57
C GLU A 84 -6.23 -12.68 -6.41
N GLY A 85 -7.37 -13.09 -5.86
CA GLY A 85 -8.46 -12.18 -5.49
C GLY A 85 -8.91 -12.41 -4.06
N SER A 86 -8.92 -11.36 -3.24
CA SER A 86 -9.28 -11.44 -1.83
C SER A 86 -10.32 -10.39 -1.43
N ILE A 87 -11.39 -10.85 -0.80
CA ILE A 87 -12.33 -10.00 -0.06
C ILE A 87 -12.23 -10.42 1.41
N GLY A 88 -11.52 -9.63 2.21
CA GLY A 88 -11.36 -9.91 3.64
C GLY A 88 -9.99 -9.56 4.21
N VAL A 89 -9.48 -10.39 5.12
CA VAL A 89 -8.33 -10.02 5.97
C VAL A 89 -7.19 -11.03 5.85
N GLN A 90 -5.98 -10.55 5.60
CA GLN A 90 -4.75 -11.35 5.67
C GLN A 90 -3.91 -10.86 6.85
N VAL A 91 -3.54 -11.77 7.76
CA VAL A 91 -2.68 -11.48 8.91
C VAL A 91 -1.47 -12.40 8.86
N GLY A 92 -0.28 -11.83 8.74
CA GLY A 92 0.93 -12.64 8.66
C GLY A 92 2.23 -11.87 8.56
N ILE A 93 3.35 -12.58 8.44
CA ILE A 93 4.64 -11.91 8.22
C ILE A 93 4.68 -11.30 6.82
N GLN A 94 4.25 -12.07 5.83
CA GLN A 94 4.14 -11.65 4.43
C GLN A 94 2.72 -11.90 3.93
N ASN A 95 2.07 -10.83 3.49
CA ASN A 95 0.78 -10.89 2.83
C ASN A 95 0.94 -10.39 1.39
N TYR A 96 0.47 -11.19 0.44
CA TYR A 96 0.42 -10.84 -0.97
C TYR A 96 -1.00 -11.05 -1.48
N ALA A 97 -1.48 -10.09 -2.26
CA ALA A 97 -2.65 -10.30 -3.08
C ALA A 97 -2.50 -9.61 -4.44
N ASN A 98 -3.02 -10.21 -5.51
CA ASN A 98 -3.09 -9.47 -6.76
C ASN A 98 -4.18 -8.38 -6.64
N ARG A 99 -5.38 -8.74 -6.15
CA ARG A 99 -6.47 -7.78 -5.82
C ARG A 99 -7.02 -7.98 -4.42
N LEU A 100 -7.25 -6.87 -3.71
CA LEU A 100 -7.77 -6.89 -2.34
C LEU A 100 -8.88 -5.87 -2.11
N ILE A 101 -10.00 -6.34 -1.56
CA ILE A 101 -10.98 -5.53 -0.84
C ILE A 101 -10.94 -5.95 0.64
N GLY A 102 -10.31 -5.15 1.50
CA GLY A 102 -10.20 -5.47 2.92
C GLY A 102 -8.90 -5.01 3.58
N ALA A 103 -8.21 -5.88 4.31
CA ALA A 103 -7.05 -5.48 5.10
C ALA A 103 -5.90 -6.49 5.08
N GLN A 104 -4.67 -5.96 5.01
CA GLN A 104 -3.44 -6.72 5.26
C GLN A 104 -2.77 -6.19 6.53
N ILE A 105 -2.40 -7.09 7.44
CA ILE A 105 -1.69 -6.78 8.68
C ILE A 105 -0.45 -7.66 8.74
N GLY A 106 0.75 -7.07 8.74
CA GLY A 106 1.97 -7.85 8.68
C GLY A 106 3.28 -7.09 8.73
N ILE A 107 4.38 -7.78 8.47
CA ILE A 107 5.69 -7.11 8.29
C ILE A 107 5.77 -6.55 6.88
N VAL A 108 5.39 -7.36 5.89
CA VAL A 108 5.35 -7.03 4.47
C VAL A 108 3.93 -7.24 3.95
N ASN A 109 3.36 -6.21 3.36
CA ASN A 109 2.05 -6.23 2.71
C ASN A 109 2.23 -5.77 1.27
N GLU A 110 1.80 -6.60 0.32
CA GLU A 110 2.01 -6.36 -1.10
C GLU A 110 0.70 -6.57 -1.87
N ILE A 111 0.38 -5.61 -2.73
CA ILE A 111 -0.73 -5.65 -3.66
C ILE A 111 -0.24 -5.23 -5.04
N GLU A 112 -0.53 -6.04 -6.05
CA GLU A 112 -0.03 -5.82 -7.41
C GLU A 112 -0.98 -4.94 -8.25
N ASP A 113 -2.27 -5.30 -8.32
CA ASP A 113 -3.28 -4.59 -9.13
C ASP A 113 -4.10 -3.58 -8.31
N ASP A 114 -5.10 -4.06 -7.57
CA ASP A 114 -6.17 -3.21 -7.02
C ASP A 114 -6.26 -3.34 -5.50
N LEU A 115 -6.09 -2.23 -4.79
CA LEU A 115 -6.38 -2.12 -3.36
C LEU A 115 -7.63 -1.27 -3.11
N ILE A 116 -8.60 -1.83 -2.38
CA ILE A 116 -9.62 -1.08 -1.66
C ILE A 116 -9.56 -1.49 -0.19
N GLY A 117 -8.93 -0.69 0.66
CA GLY A 117 -8.89 -0.95 2.10
C GLY A 117 -7.64 -0.49 2.84
N ALA A 118 -7.03 -1.38 3.62
CA ALA A 118 -6.01 -1.00 4.60
C ALA A 118 -4.76 -1.89 4.54
N GLN A 119 -3.59 -1.29 4.67
CA GLN A 119 -2.35 -2.02 4.93
C GLN A 119 -1.68 -1.48 6.20
N VAL A 120 -1.40 -2.37 7.15
CA VAL A 120 -0.70 -2.04 8.39
C VAL A 120 0.51 -2.96 8.50
N GLY A 121 1.71 -2.38 8.41
CA GLY A 121 2.93 -3.17 8.45
C GLY A 121 4.20 -2.36 8.33
N LEU A 122 5.37 -3.00 8.43
CA LEU A 122 6.63 -2.25 8.30
C LEU A 122 6.84 -1.77 6.86
N PHE A 123 6.50 -2.61 5.89
CA PHE A 123 6.61 -2.35 4.46
C PHE A 123 5.27 -2.62 3.79
N ASN A 124 4.66 -1.56 3.25
CA ASN A 124 3.42 -1.65 2.50
C ASN A 124 3.69 -1.23 1.05
N THR A 125 3.24 -2.04 0.11
CA THR A 125 3.38 -1.78 -1.33
C THR A 125 2.04 -2.02 -2.03
N ASN A 126 1.70 -1.10 -2.94
CA ASN A 126 0.59 -1.23 -3.88
C ASN A 126 1.05 -0.75 -5.26
N ASP A 127 1.31 -1.63 -6.22
CA ASP A 127 2.04 -1.26 -7.44
C ASP A 127 1.20 -0.50 -8.47
N SER A 128 -0.12 -0.64 -8.42
CA SER A 128 -1.04 -0.02 -9.38
C SER A 128 -2.04 0.93 -8.69
N GLU A 129 -3.36 0.67 -8.77
CA GLU A 129 -4.41 1.56 -8.27
C GLU A 129 -4.77 1.23 -6.82
N GLY A 130 -5.01 2.26 -6.01
CA GLY A 130 -5.31 2.03 -4.60
C GLY A 130 -6.25 3.06 -4.01
N LYS A 131 -7.18 2.61 -3.17
CA LYS A 131 -8.07 3.44 -2.36
C LYS A 131 -8.01 2.95 -0.93
N GLY A 132 -7.39 3.71 -0.03
CA GLY A 132 -7.16 3.16 1.28
C GLY A 132 -6.31 3.96 2.24
N PHE A 133 -5.84 3.28 3.28
CA PHE A 133 -4.82 3.81 4.16
C PHE A 133 -3.66 2.83 4.36
N GLN A 134 -2.45 3.38 4.45
CA GLN A 134 -1.22 2.65 4.72
C GLN A 134 -0.60 3.19 6.01
N ILE A 135 -0.21 2.30 6.91
CA ILE A 135 0.54 2.62 8.14
C ILE A 135 1.81 1.77 8.15
N GLY A 136 2.98 2.41 8.19
CA GLY A 136 4.24 1.66 8.20
C GLY A 136 5.52 2.46 8.31
N ILE A 137 6.65 1.76 8.31
CA ILE A 137 7.96 2.42 8.18
C ILE A 137 8.09 2.94 6.74
N LEU A 138 7.74 2.10 5.77
CA LEU A 138 7.76 2.42 4.35
C LEU A 138 6.38 2.13 3.74
N ASN A 139 5.79 3.15 3.15
CA ASN A 139 4.54 3.07 2.40
C ASN A 139 4.81 3.44 0.94
N ASN A 140 4.71 2.46 0.06
CA ASN A 140 4.88 2.61 -1.38
C ASN A 140 3.52 2.48 -2.09
N SER A 141 3.30 3.30 -3.11
CA SER A 141 2.20 3.08 -4.05
C SER A 141 2.52 3.45 -5.49
N GLY A 142 1.71 2.95 -6.42
CA GLY A 142 1.61 3.39 -7.80
C GLY A 142 1.05 4.81 -7.95
N PHE A 143 0.83 5.21 -9.20
CA PHE A 143 0.46 6.58 -9.58
C PHE A 143 -0.96 7.01 -9.16
N GLU A 144 -1.88 6.05 -9.03
CA GLU A 144 -3.29 6.30 -8.76
C GLU A 144 -3.69 5.77 -7.37
N TYR A 145 -3.03 6.28 -6.32
CA TYR A 145 -3.39 6.01 -4.94
C TYR A 145 -4.20 7.17 -4.34
N TYR A 146 -5.35 6.85 -3.76
CA TYR A 146 -6.26 7.79 -3.10
C TYR A 146 -6.42 7.40 -1.63
N GLY A 147 -6.03 8.29 -0.72
CA GLY A 147 -6.26 8.10 0.71
C GLY A 147 -5.07 8.48 1.58
N LEU A 148 -4.78 7.71 2.63
CA LEU A 148 -3.85 8.13 3.68
C LEU A 148 -2.58 7.30 3.67
N LYS A 149 -1.43 7.93 3.90
CA LYS A 149 -0.16 7.26 4.19
C LYS A 149 0.41 7.84 5.49
N PHE A 150 0.62 7.00 6.49
CA PHE A 150 1.27 7.37 7.74
C PHE A 150 2.53 6.54 7.93
N GLY A 151 3.69 7.18 8.00
CA GLY A 151 4.92 6.43 8.14
C GLY A 151 6.20 7.23 8.23
N ILE A 152 7.34 6.55 8.25
CA ILE A 152 8.63 7.24 8.22
C ILE A 152 8.93 7.68 6.78
N PHE A 153 8.75 6.79 5.82
CA PHE A 153 8.94 7.00 4.40
C PHE A 153 7.64 6.76 3.64
N ASN A 154 7.08 7.80 3.03
CA ASN A 154 5.95 7.69 2.12
C ASN A 154 6.45 7.96 0.71
N ILE A 155 6.45 6.95 -0.16
CA ILE A 155 7.08 6.99 -1.48
C ILE A 155 6.03 6.61 -2.54
N ASP A 156 6.16 7.17 -3.73
CA ASP A 156 5.53 6.64 -4.94
C ASP A 156 6.66 6.13 -5.85
N LEU A 157 7.09 4.87 -5.70
CA LEU A 157 8.27 4.31 -6.38
C LEU A 157 8.13 4.34 -7.91
N SER A 158 6.89 4.30 -8.38
CA SER A 158 6.54 4.47 -9.79
C SER A 158 7.08 5.80 -10.38
N LYS A 159 7.40 6.81 -9.57
CA LYS A 159 8.11 8.02 -10.00
C LYS A 159 9.44 7.76 -10.71
N PHE A 160 10.12 6.66 -10.41
CA PHE A 160 11.43 6.29 -10.96
C PHE A 160 11.34 5.42 -12.22
N LEU A 161 10.13 5.00 -12.62
CA LEU A 161 9.94 4.24 -13.85
C LEU A 161 9.73 5.19 -15.05
N PRO A 162 10.55 5.07 -16.12
CA PRO A 162 10.57 6.01 -17.24
C PRO A 162 9.35 5.94 -18.18
N THR A 163 8.46 4.97 -18.01
CA THR A 163 7.36 4.67 -18.95
C THR A 163 6.04 5.41 -18.68
N ALA A 164 5.93 6.20 -17.60
CA ALA A 164 4.68 6.80 -17.14
C ALA A 164 4.74 8.33 -17.07
N GLU A 165 5.36 8.94 -18.07
CA GLU A 165 5.67 10.38 -18.07
C GLU A 165 4.48 11.27 -18.48
N GLU A 166 3.51 10.73 -19.23
CA GLU A 166 2.57 11.60 -19.97
C GLU A 166 1.28 12.00 -19.23
N ASN A 167 0.87 11.29 -18.17
CA ASN A 167 -0.39 11.59 -17.46
C ASN A 167 -0.32 11.39 -15.94
N ARG A 168 0.71 11.94 -15.27
CA ARG A 168 0.78 11.90 -13.79
C ARG A 168 -0.33 12.77 -13.17
N LYS A 169 -1.51 12.18 -12.98
CA LYS A 169 -2.55 12.74 -12.11
C LYS A 169 -2.00 12.87 -10.69
N ILE A 170 -2.49 13.87 -9.98
CA ILE A 170 -2.18 14.06 -8.57
C ILE A 170 -2.93 12.98 -7.82
N ALA A 171 -2.21 12.09 -7.17
CA ALA A 171 -2.76 11.23 -6.14
C ALA A 171 -3.42 12.12 -5.07
N ILE A 172 -4.74 11.99 -4.86
CA ILE A 172 -5.39 12.65 -3.72
C ILE A 172 -5.07 11.81 -2.49
N ALA A 173 -3.83 11.94 -2.02
CA ALA A 173 -3.38 11.30 -0.82
C ALA A 173 -2.87 12.34 0.18
N LEU A 174 -3.16 12.10 1.47
CA LEU A 174 -2.53 12.80 2.58
C LEU A 174 -1.44 11.89 3.14
N SER A 175 -0.21 12.37 3.06
CA SER A 175 0.99 11.67 3.51
C SER A 175 1.56 12.39 4.72
N ILE A 176 1.58 11.70 5.84
CA ILE A 176 2.15 12.20 7.09
C ILE A 176 3.35 11.32 7.40
N GLY A 177 4.53 11.92 7.47
CA GLY A 177 5.75 11.16 7.73
C GLY A 177 7.00 11.99 7.80
N MET A 178 8.11 11.37 8.21
CA MET A 178 9.39 12.10 8.28
C MET A 178 9.87 12.49 6.88
N PHE A 179 9.75 11.57 5.92
CA PHE A 179 10.18 11.73 4.54
C PHE A 179 9.03 11.38 3.59
N ASN A 180 8.53 12.36 2.84
CA ASN A 180 7.45 12.20 1.88
C ASN A 180 7.97 12.48 0.47
N PHE A 181 7.98 11.48 -0.40
CA PHE A 181 8.48 11.54 -1.78
C PHE A 181 7.37 11.25 -2.80
N ASN A 182 6.19 11.83 -2.63
CA ASN A 182 4.98 11.53 -3.39
C ASN A 182 4.24 12.79 -3.86
N ASN A 183 3.34 12.65 -4.83
CA ASN A 183 2.60 13.79 -5.40
C ASN A 183 1.28 13.99 -4.65
N ALA A 184 1.37 14.33 -3.37
CA ALA A 184 0.27 14.33 -2.42
C ALA A 184 0.24 15.60 -1.55
N PHE A 185 -0.70 15.69 -0.62
CA PHE A 185 -0.59 16.59 0.52
C PHE A 185 0.39 15.97 1.53
N ASN A 186 1.53 16.60 1.73
CA ASN A 186 2.64 16.07 2.49
C ASN A 186 2.84 16.88 3.77
N ILE A 187 2.89 16.19 4.91
CA ILE A 187 3.24 16.76 6.21
C ILE A 187 4.45 16.00 6.73
N GLY A 188 5.56 16.69 6.96
CA GLY A 188 6.79 16.01 7.33
C GLY A 188 8.00 16.87 7.61
N ILE A 189 9.14 16.21 7.84
CA ILE A 189 10.42 16.90 7.99
C ILE A 189 10.97 17.24 6.60
N PHE A 190 10.99 16.25 5.71
CA PHE A 190 11.43 16.38 4.34
C PHE A 190 10.29 15.98 3.41
N ASN A 191 9.87 16.91 2.55
CA ASN A 191 8.81 16.68 1.58
C ASN A 191 9.33 17.00 0.18
N ALA A 192 9.17 16.07 -0.75
CA ALA A 192 9.52 16.27 -2.15
C ALA A 192 8.44 15.73 -3.09
N GLY A 193 7.81 16.64 -3.84
CA GLY A 193 6.72 16.29 -4.73
C GLY A 193 5.96 17.49 -5.28
N ARG A 194 5.10 17.23 -6.28
CA ARG A 194 4.33 18.25 -6.98
C ARG A 194 3.03 18.66 -6.28
N GLY A 195 2.77 18.18 -5.06
CA GLY A 195 1.55 18.49 -4.30
C GLY A 195 1.71 19.66 -3.34
N ILE A 196 1.06 19.58 -2.19
CA ILE A 196 1.18 20.57 -1.10
C ILE A 196 2.17 20.01 -0.10
N ASN A 197 3.21 20.76 0.25
CA ASN A 197 4.25 20.31 1.17
C ASN A 197 4.27 21.22 2.40
N VAL A 198 4.09 20.63 3.58
CA VAL A 198 4.12 21.32 4.88
C VAL A 198 5.19 20.67 5.75
N GLY A 199 6.22 21.41 6.14
CA GLY A 199 7.34 20.78 6.83
C GLY A 199 8.55 21.66 7.13
N VAL A 200 9.66 21.01 7.47
CA VAL A 200 10.92 21.73 7.71
C VAL A 200 11.59 22.05 6.38
N PHE A 201 11.78 21.04 5.54
CA PHE A 201 12.39 21.12 4.22
C PHE A 201 11.39 20.67 3.17
N ASN A 202 11.04 21.57 2.25
CA ASN A 202 10.11 21.28 1.17
C ASN A 202 10.79 21.53 -0.18
N ALA A 203 10.84 20.52 -1.04
CA ALA A 203 11.37 20.58 -2.40
C ALA A 203 10.25 20.22 -3.40
N GLY A 204 9.51 21.22 -3.90
CA GLY A 204 8.29 20.96 -4.64
C GLY A 204 7.78 22.12 -5.47
N ALA A 205 6.83 21.84 -6.35
CA ALA A 205 6.43 22.73 -7.43
C ALA A 205 5.27 23.69 -7.11
N ARG A 206 4.34 23.30 -6.21
CA ARG A 206 3.05 24.01 -6.05
C ARG A 206 2.96 24.84 -4.79
N LEU A 207 2.70 24.22 -3.65
CA LEU A 207 2.58 24.93 -2.37
C LEU A 207 3.61 24.36 -1.41
N ASN A 208 4.53 25.19 -0.94
CA ASN A 208 5.52 24.82 0.05
C ASN A 208 5.38 25.72 1.27
N LEU A 209 5.08 25.15 2.42
CA LEU A 209 4.94 25.84 3.69
C LEU A 209 5.95 25.26 4.68
N GLY A 210 6.93 26.03 5.11
CA GLY A 210 7.96 25.47 5.98
C GLY A 210 9.09 26.38 6.39
N VAL A 211 10.15 25.80 6.94
CA VAL A 211 11.35 26.56 7.31
C VAL A 211 12.16 26.87 6.06
N VAL A 212 12.45 25.85 5.27
CA VAL A 212 13.22 25.93 4.03
C VAL A 212 12.38 25.38 2.88
N ASN A 213 12.14 26.21 1.88
CA ASN A 213 11.40 25.84 0.69
C ASN A 213 12.26 26.03 -0.56
N GLN A 214 12.29 25.01 -1.41
CA GLN A 214 12.94 25.01 -2.71
C GLN A 214 11.91 24.67 -3.80
N SER A 215 11.86 25.47 -4.86
CA SER A 215 10.91 25.28 -5.95
C SER A 215 11.41 25.78 -7.30
N ASP A 216 11.52 24.90 -8.27
CA ASP A 216 11.98 25.23 -9.63
C ASP A 216 10.82 25.40 -10.64
N GLU A 217 9.57 25.24 -10.18
CA GLU A 217 8.35 25.38 -10.97
C GLU A 217 7.50 26.56 -10.45
N THR A 218 6.48 26.96 -11.22
CA THR A 218 5.51 27.98 -10.82
C THR A 218 4.70 27.52 -9.61
N GLY A 219 4.79 28.26 -8.51
CA GLY A 219 4.13 27.90 -7.25
C GLY A 219 4.16 29.03 -6.22
N PHE A 220 3.83 28.67 -4.98
CA PHE A 220 3.84 29.55 -3.82
C PHE A 220 4.67 28.90 -2.71
N SER A 221 5.66 29.64 -2.21
CA SER A 221 6.51 29.22 -1.12
C SER A 221 6.40 30.20 0.05
N LEU A 222 5.98 29.73 1.22
CA LEU A 222 5.90 30.50 2.45
C LEU A 222 6.80 29.89 3.51
N GLY A 223 7.77 30.66 3.99
CA GLY A 223 8.73 30.14 4.95
C GLY A 223 9.80 31.11 5.44
N VAL A 224 10.76 30.59 6.20
CA VAL A 224 11.90 31.39 6.69
C VAL A 224 12.85 31.66 5.55
N VAL A 225 13.26 30.61 4.84
CA VAL A 225 14.13 30.67 3.66
C VAL A 225 13.40 30.08 2.47
N ASN A 226 13.21 30.88 1.43
CA ASN A 226 12.65 30.41 0.16
C ASN A 226 13.69 30.56 -0.95
N THR A 227 13.85 29.51 -1.73
CA THR A 227 14.62 29.52 -2.98
C THR A 227 13.69 29.09 -4.09
N GLY A 228 13.66 29.82 -5.19
CA GLY A 228 12.89 29.36 -6.32
C GLY A 228 13.09 30.12 -7.60
N HIS A 229 12.61 29.51 -8.67
CA HIS A 229 12.81 29.92 -10.06
C HIS A 229 11.46 29.95 -10.81
N ASN A 230 11.47 30.35 -12.08
CA ASN A 230 10.35 30.24 -13.02
C ASN A 230 8.95 30.65 -12.49
N GLY A 231 8.82 31.84 -11.90
CA GLY A 231 7.52 32.38 -11.47
C GLY A 231 7.01 31.87 -10.12
N ASN A 232 7.88 31.28 -9.29
CA ASN A 232 7.53 30.96 -7.90
C ASN A 232 7.33 32.23 -7.06
N PHE A 233 6.14 32.40 -6.49
CA PHE A 233 5.82 33.49 -5.57
C PHE A 233 6.26 33.13 -4.16
N GLN A 234 7.12 33.98 -3.57
CA GLN A 234 7.75 33.68 -2.30
C GLN A 234 7.36 34.70 -1.24
N ILE A 235 6.93 34.21 -0.08
CA ILE A 235 6.78 35.00 1.15
C ILE A 235 7.75 34.46 2.19
N GLY A 236 8.68 35.30 2.66
CA GLY A 236 9.58 34.86 3.70
C GLY A 236 10.46 35.92 4.30
N ILE A 237 11.26 35.47 5.27
CA ILE A 237 12.29 36.27 5.91
C ILE A 237 13.44 36.48 4.91
N ILE A 238 13.92 35.41 4.29
CA ILE A 238 14.95 35.42 3.25
C ILE A 238 14.38 34.75 1.99
N ASN A 239 14.41 35.48 0.86
CA ASN A 239 14.02 34.94 -0.44
C ASN A 239 15.20 35.04 -1.42
N TYR A 240 15.44 33.96 -2.17
CA TYR A 240 16.42 33.88 -3.26
C TYR A 240 15.70 33.60 -4.58
N CYS A 241 15.88 34.53 -5.53
CA CYS A 241 15.06 34.64 -6.73
C CYS A 241 15.90 35.11 -7.95
N PRO A 242 16.71 34.23 -8.56
CA PRO A 242 17.29 34.53 -9.86
C PRO A 242 16.14 34.49 -10.88
N GLN A 243 15.79 35.61 -11.49
CA GLN A 243 14.78 35.74 -12.57
C GLN A 243 13.27 35.66 -12.19
N ASN A 244 12.86 35.73 -10.91
CA ASN A 244 11.43 35.71 -10.53
C ASN A 244 10.75 37.09 -10.42
N TRP A 245 9.48 37.16 -10.83
CA TRP A 245 8.74 38.42 -11.08
C TRP A 245 8.30 39.20 -9.83
N MET A 246 8.13 38.63 -8.62
CA MET A 246 7.83 39.41 -7.39
C MET A 246 7.81 38.52 -6.13
N PRO A 247 8.89 38.49 -5.31
CA PRO A 247 8.81 37.99 -3.94
C PRO A 247 8.28 39.07 -2.98
N VAL A 248 7.40 38.71 -2.04
CA VAL A 248 6.97 39.57 -0.91
C VAL A 248 7.81 39.20 0.31
N MET A 249 8.34 40.21 1.00
CA MET A 249 9.42 39.99 1.96
C MET A 249 9.28 40.83 3.22
N ILE A 250 9.82 40.29 4.32
CA ILE A 250 9.98 41.01 5.59
C ILE A 250 11.43 41.53 5.80
N LEU A 251 12.49 40.80 5.40
CA LEU A 251 13.90 41.16 5.72
C LEU A 251 14.86 41.36 4.52
N SER A 252 15.34 40.32 3.81
CA SER A 252 16.39 40.50 2.77
C SER A 252 16.24 39.65 1.49
N ASN A 253 16.30 40.29 0.31
CA ASN A 253 16.05 39.66 -1.00
C ASN A 253 17.32 39.58 -1.83
N TYR A 254 17.66 38.38 -2.26
CA TYR A 254 18.76 38.13 -3.17
C TYR A 254 18.19 37.76 -4.54
N CYS A 255 17.81 38.81 -5.29
CA CYS A 255 17.42 38.71 -6.70
C CYS A 255 18.60 39.11 -7.58
N VAL A 256 19.38 38.14 -8.03
CA VAL A 256 20.39 38.39 -9.07
C VAL A 256 19.67 38.38 -10.41
N LYS A 257 19.67 39.54 -11.08
CA LYS A 257 19.25 39.66 -12.47
C LYS A 257 20.49 39.33 -13.32
N GLU A 258 20.44 38.24 -14.08
CA GLU A 258 21.30 38.10 -15.26
C GLU A 258 20.79 39.02 -16.38
#